data_AF-A0A924VWA1-F1
#
_entry.id   AF-A0A924VWA1-F1
#
_cell.length_a   1.000
_cell.length_b   1.000
_cell.length_c   1.000
_cell.angle_alpha   90.00
_cell.angle_beta   90.00
_cell.angle_gamma   90.00
#
_symmetry.space_group_name_H-M   'P 1'
#
loop_
_entity.id
_entity.type
_entity.pdbx_description
1 polymer ?
#
loop_
_entity_poly.entity_id
_entity_poly.type
_entity_poly.pdbx_seq_one_letter_code
_entity_poly.pdbx_strand_id
1 'polypeptide(L)' 'MGAAPDPIIAVRDRAYDLASTGQFTYWRDIVSVLQSEGAYALSVSRLDAQPYFQMMLRFRIREAKRRLLVAPKG' A
#
# COMPACT_ATOMS: atom_id res chain seq x y z
N MET A 1 -6.74 25.79 14.33
CA MET A 1 -7.42 24.76 13.51
C MET A 1 -6.34 23.93 12.84
N GLY A 2 -6.13 22.68 13.27
CA GLY A 2 -5.18 21.80 12.60
C GLY A 2 -5.74 21.44 11.22
N ALA A 3 -4.94 21.59 10.17
CA ALA A 3 -5.34 21.13 8.84
C ALA A 3 -5.67 19.63 8.91
N ALA A 4 -6.80 19.23 8.33
CA ALA A 4 -7.09 17.81 8.18
C ALA A 4 -5.90 17.15 7.45
N PRO A 5 -5.44 15.96 7.88
CA PRO A 5 -4.32 15.30 7.23
C PRO A 5 -4.61 15.15 5.74
N ASP A 6 -3.60 15.45 4.89
CA ASP A 6 -3.74 15.34 3.43
C ASP A 6 -4.26 13.93 3.11
N PRO A 7 -5.39 13.80 2.37
CA PRO A 7 -5.97 12.51 2.00
C PRO A 7 -4.95 11.54 1.39
N ILE A 8 -3.88 12.04 0.76
CA ILE A 8 -2.79 11.21 0.25
C ILE A 8 -2.04 10.42 1.33
N ILE A 9 -1.93 10.96 2.55
CA ILE A 9 -1.25 10.32 3.67
C ILE A 9 -2.04 9.09 4.11
N ALA A 10 -3.36 9.23 4.28
CA ALA A 10 -4.22 8.12 4.64
C ALA A 10 -4.19 6.99 3.59
N VAL A 11 -4.24 7.33 2.30
CA VAL A 11 -4.14 6.33 1.21
C VAL A 11 -2.77 5.66 1.18
N ARG A 12 -1.69 6.41 1.44
CA ARG A 12 -0.33 5.87 1.49
C ARG A 12 -0.16 4.88 2.63
N ASP A 13 -0.61 5.25 3.83
CA ASP A 13 -0.46 4.42 5.01
C ASP A 13 -1.29 3.13 4.84
N ARG A 14 -2.51 3.24 4.30
CA ARG A 14 -3.33 2.08 3.95
C ARG A 14 -2.69 1.19 2.89
N ALA A 15 -2.05 1.77 1.87
CA ALA A 15 -1.31 1.01 0.86
C ALA A 15 -0.16 0.21 1.48
N TYR A 16 0.53 0.78 2.47
CA TYR A 16 1.59 0.07 3.20
C TYR A 16 1.05 -1.02 4.10
N ASP A 17 -0.08 -0.82 4.77
CA ASP A 17 -0.73 -1.87 5.55
C ASP A 17 -1.10 -3.06 4.67
N LEU A 18 -1.74 -2.80 3.53
CA LEU A 18 -2.10 -3.82 2.54
C LEU A 18 -0.84 -4.54 2.03
N ALA A 19 0.22 -3.81 1.65
CA ALA A 19 1.49 -4.40 1.23
C ALA A 19 2.12 -5.30 2.31
N SER A 20 1.97 -4.95 3.58
CA SER A 20 2.52 -5.69 4.71
C SER A 20 1.75 -6.97 5.05
N THR A 21 0.54 -7.18 4.50
CA THR A 21 -0.22 -8.43 4.69
C THR A 21 0.41 -9.65 3.99
N GLY A 22 1.22 -9.41 2.95
CA GLY A 22 1.75 -10.47 2.08
C GLY A 22 0.73 -11.11 1.12
N GLN A 23 -0.53 -10.65 1.15
CA GLN A 23 -1.59 -11.14 0.26
C GLN A 23 -1.46 -10.59 -1.17
N PHE A 24 -0.83 -9.43 -1.33
CA PHE A 24 -0.73 -8.73 -2.61
C PHE A 24 0.65 -8.90 -3.25
N THR A 25 0.69 -8.94 -4.58
CA THR A 25 1.93 -9.02 -5.35
C THR A 25 2.23 -7.72 -6.08
N TYR A 26 1.17 -7.07 -6.56
CA TYR A 26 1.28 -5.92 -7.43
C TYR A 26 0.54 -4.72 -6.84
N TRP A 27 1.05 -3.54 -7.14
CA TRP A 27 0.41 -2.28 -6.77
C TRP A 27 -1.03 -2.19 -7.29
N ARG A 28 -1.30 -2.66 -8.51
CA ARG A 28 -2.66 -2.66 -9.10
C ARG A 28 -3.71 -3.40 -8.23
N ASP A 29 -3.31 -4.45 -7.52
CA ASP A 29 -4.21 -5.23 -6.69
C ASP A 29 -4.55 -4.44 -5.43
N ILE A 30 -3.54 -3.78 -4.85
CA ILE A 30 -3.71 -2.86 -3.71
C ILE A 30 -4.58 -1.67 -4.12
N VAL A 31 -4.38 -1.09 -5.31
CA VAL A 31 -5.22 0.00 -5.84
C VAL A 31 -6.69 -0.41 -5.92
N SER A 32 -6.97 -1.64 -6.36
CA SER A 32 -8.34 -2.14 -6.48
C SER A 32 -9.04 -2.16 -5.10
N VAL A 33 -8.32 -2.55 -4.05
CA VAL A 33 -8.81 -2.52 -2.67
C VAL A 33 -8.97 -1.09 -2.15
N LEU A 34 -7.99 -0.21 -2.40
CA LEU A 34 -8.08 1.19 -2.00
C LEU A 34 -9.29 1.88 -2.64
N GLN A 35 -9.56 1.60 -3.91
CA GLN A 35 -10.73 2.15 -4.61
C GLN A 35 -12.05 1.61 -4.06
N SER A 36 -12.12 0.32 -3.71
CA SER A 36 -13.33 -0.24 -3.07
C SER A 36 -13.54 0.31 -1.66
N GLU A 37 -12.47 0.71 -0.97
CA GLU A 37 -12.51 1.42 0.33
C GLU A 37 -12.83 2.93 0.18
N GLY A 38 -13.03 3.43 -1.04
CA GLY A 38 -13.39 4.83 -1.30
C GLY A 38 -12.21 5.79 -1.42
N ALA A 39 -10.98 5.29 -1.63
CA ALA A 39 -9.83 6.15 -1.89
C ALA A 39 -10.02 6.98 -3.16
N TYR A 40 -9.77 8.29 -3.06
CA TYR A 40 -9.85 9.19 -4.20
C TYR A 40 -8.84 8.81 -5.29
N ALA A 41 -9.29 8.72 -6.54
CA ALA A 41 -8.46 8.39 -7.69
C ALA A 41 -7.25 9.34 -7.82
N LEU A 42 -7.44 10.63 -7.52
CA LEU A 42 -6.35 11.62 -7.54
C LEU A 42 -5.25 11.30 -6.53
N SER A 43 -5.59 10.84 -5.32
CA SER A 43 -4.62 10.45 -4.30
C SER A 43 -3.81 9.23 -4.76
N VAL A 44 -4.49 8.25 -5.36
CA VAL A 44 -3.85 7.06 -5.94
C VAL A 44 -2.89 7.46 -7.07
N SER A 45 -3.31 8.30 -8.01
CA SER A 45 -2.46 8.78 -9.12
C SER A 45 -1.25 9.57 -8.60
N ARG A 46 -1.43 10.40 -7.57
CA ARG A 46 -0.31 11.15 -6.95
C ARG A 46 0.69 10.24 -6.24
N LEU A 47 0.25 9.11 -5.67
CA LEU A 47 1.16 8.10 -5.12
C LEU A 47 1.85 7.32 -6.23
N ASP A 48 1.14 7.00 -7.31
CA ASP A 48 1.70 6.27 -8.44
C ASP A 48 2.88 7.02 -9.08
N ALA A 49 2.76 8.35 -9.17
CA ALA A 49 3.80 9.24 -9.67
C ALA A 49 5.02 9.40 -8.73
N GLN A 50 5.03 8.84 -7.51
CA GLN A 50 6.12 8.97 -6.56
C GLN A 50 7.08 7.75 -6.61
N PRO A 51 8.31 7.90 -7.13
CA PRO A 51 9.25 6.78 -7.27
C PRO A 51 9.64 6.16 -5.93
N TYR A 52 9.81 6.99 -4.90
CA TYR A 52 10.16 6.53 -3.55
C TYR A 52 9.04 5.68 -2.93
N PHE A 53 7.78 6.09 -3.12
CA PHE A 53 6.63 5.30 -2.69
C PHE A 53 6.62 3.92 -3.37
N GLN A 54 6.77 3.87 -4.70
CA GLN A 54 6.79 2.63 -5.47
C GLN A 54 7.93 1.70 -5.03
N MET A 55 9.12 2.24 -4.79
CA MET A 55 10.26 1.47 -4.30
C MET A 55 9.97 0.87 -2.91
N MET A 56 9.48 1.68 -1.98
CA MET A 56 9.16 1.25 -0.61
C MET A 56 8.02 0.22 -0.58
N LEU A 57 6.99 0.43 -1.38
CA LEU A 57 5.85 -0.48 -1.50
C LEU A 57 6.32 -1.86 -1.97
N ARG A 58 7.15 -1.90 -3.03
CA ARG A 58 7.74 -3.15 -3.55
C ARG A 58 8.60 -3.86 -2.50
N PHE A 59 9.38 -3.10 -1.74
CA PHE A 59 10.18 -3.66 -0.64
C PHE A 59 9.28 -4.34 0.40
N ARG A 60 8.23 -3.66 0.87
CA ARG A 60 7.28 -4.19 1.85
C ARG A 60 6.56 -5.44 1.36
N ILE A 61 6.09 -5.46 0.12
CA ILE A 61 5.45 -6.64 -0.49
C ILE A 61 6.41 -7.84 -0.46
N ARG A 62 7.66 -7.66 -0.89
CA ARG A 62 8.66 -8.75 -0.88
C ARG A 62 8.97 -9.23 0.52
N GLU A 63 9.04 -8.32 1.48
CA GLU A 63 9.35 -8.65 2.86
C GLU A 63 8.20 -9.44 3.50
N ALA A 64 6.96 -8.98 3.34
CA ALA A 64 5.78 -9.66 3.85
C ALA A 64 5.63 -11.08 3.27
N LYS A 65 5.87 -11.23 1.96
CA LYS A 65 5.89 -12.55 1.33
C LYS A 65 6.98 -13.48 1.89
N ARG A 66 8.19 -12.95 2.10
CA ARG A 66 9.27 -13.74 2.72
C ARG A 66 8.90 -14.21 4.12
N ARG A 67 8.26 -13.35 4.92
CA ARG A 67 7.77 -13.73 6.27
C ARG A 67 6.76 -14.87 6.21
N LEU A 68 5.80 -14.83 5.27
CA LEU A 68 4.81 -15.90 5.09
C LEU A 68 5.43 -17.23 4.62
N LEU A 69 6.50 -17.19 3.83
CA LEU A 69 7.19 -18.39 3.36
C LEU A 69 8.08 -19.05 4.43
N VAL A 70 8.61 -18.26 5.37
CA VAL A 70 9.49 -18.74 6.45
C VAL A 70 8.70 -19.09 7.72
N ALA A 71 7.45 -18.64 7.83
CA ALA A 71 6.59 -19.02 8.95
C ALA A 71 6.37 -20.55 8.96
N PRO A 72 6.72 -21.27 10.04
CA PRO A 72 6.46 -22.70 10.12
C PRO A 72 4.95 -22.92 10.00
N LYS A 73 4.55 -23.79 9.07
CA LYS A 73 3.20 -24.36 9.08
C LYS A 73 3.08 -25.16 10.36
N GLY A 74 2.42 -24.59 11.37
CA GLY A 74 2.00 -25.32 12.56
C GLY A 74 1.08 -26.48 12.22
#